data_AF-A0A4Q2SCS1-F1
#
_entry.id   AF-A0A4Q2SCS1-F1
#
_cell.length_a   1.000
_cell.length_b   1.000
_cell.length_c   1.000
_cell.angle_alpha   90.00
_cell.angle_beta   90.00
_cell.angle_gamma   90.00
#
_symmetry.space_group_name_H-M   'P 1'
#
loop_
_entity.id
_entity.type
_entity.pdbx_description
1 polymer ?
#
loop_
_entity_poly.entity_id
_entity_poly.type
_entity_poly.pdbx_seq_one_letter_code
_entity_poly.pdbx_strand_id
1 'polypeptide(L)'
;MQENTAARFGIDTIAVRGPASAVHERISGQRLRRAIDPTSGQFTEHLASERVRLDDRDLEVQLWREPSGVVAMEFSVPKAVRGDNRQPAGVEEAVLAVQMAHQAAATAVHWRCEPEQLVITRIDLARDFTGIGDPRGLIDRLAHVPPNRMRTRTYLVNRPGSGGGSQSMEDESHGSTQEVPR
;
A
#
# COMPACT_ATOMS: atom_id res chain seq x y z
N MET A 1 35.29 5.17 18.43
CA MET A 1 34.22 4.33 17.86
C MET A 1 33.54 5.16 16.78
N GLN A 2 33.79 4.84 15.51
CA GLN A 2 33.05 5.46 14.40
C GLN A 2 31.69 4.80 14.35
N GLU A 3 30.64 5.53 14.73
CA GLU A 3 29.27 5.08 14.52
C GLU A 3 29.04 4.90 13.02
N ASN A 4 28.71 3.67 12.64
CA ASN A 4 28.48 3.25 11.28
C ASN A 4 27.22 3.95 10.76
N THR A 5 27.39 5.11 10.12
CA THR A 5 26.34 5.96 9.55
C THR A 5 25.52 5.28 8.45
N ALA A 6 25.90 4.06 8.04
CA ALA A 6 25.18 3.21 7.09
C ALA A 6 23.88 2.61 7.65
N ALA A 7 23.62 2.67 8.96
CA ALA A 7 22.38 2.17 9.59
C ALA A 7 21.19 3.16 9.52
N ARG A 8 21.21 4.15 8.61
CA ARG A 8 20.26 5.27 8.62
C ARG A 8 18.96 5.06 7.83
N PHE A 9 18.89 4.03 6.99
CA PHE A 9 17.69 3.77 6.20
C PHE A 9 17.25 2.34 6.45
N GLY A 10 16.05 2.18 6.98
CA GLY A 10 15.41 0.88 7.09
C GLY A 10 14.13 0.82 6.26
N ILE A 11 13.71 -0.38 5.95
CA ILE A 11 12.54 -0.69 5.16
C ILE A 11 11.35 -0.78 6.11
N ASP A 12 10.29 -0.04 5.82
CA ASP A 12 9.05 -0.10 6.59
C ASP A 12 8.04 -1.05 5.96
N THR A 13 7.77 -0.85 4.66
CA THR A 13 6.73 -1.57 3.93
C THR A 13 7.25 -2.01 2.57
N ILE A 14 6.86 -3.20 2.13
CA ILE A 14 7.14 -3.71 0.78
C ILE A 14 5.82 -4.11 0.12
N ALA A 15 5.69 -3.76 -1.16
CA ALA A 15 4.69 -4.35 -2.04
C ALA A 15 5.38 -5.27 -3.06
N VAL A 16 4.87 -6.48 -3.20
CA VAL A 16 5.33 -7.46 -4.21
C VAL A 16 4.16 -8.01 -5.00
N ARG A 17 4.46 -8.59 -6.17
CA ARG A 17 3.48 -9.34 -6.96
C ARG A 17 4.09 -10.59 -7.58
N GLY A 18 3.26 -11.59 -7.84
CA GLY A 18 3.67 -12.82 -8.50
C GLY A 18 2.53 -13.53 -9.22
N PRO A 19 2.86 -14.43 -10.16
CA PRO A 19 1.88 -15.26 -10.84
C PRO A 19 1.28 -16.32 -9.90
N ALA A 20 -0.02 -16.55 -10.03
CA ALA A 20 -0.77 -17.57 -9.31
C ALA A 20 -1.69 -18.35 -10.26
N SER A 21 -1.84 -19.66 -10.05
CA SER A 21 -2.70 -20.52 -10.89
C SER A 21 -4.16 -20.49 -10.46
N ALA A 22 -4.40 -20.25 -9.17
CA ALA A 22 -5.72 -20.14 -8.60
C ALA A 22 -5.65 -19.39 -7.27
N VAL A 23 -6.78 -18.84 -6.86
CA VAL A 23 -7.02 -18.43 -5.48
C VAL A 23 -8.15 -19.30 -4.98
N HIS A 24 -7.94 -19.96 -3.85
CA HIS A 24 -8.94 -20.86 -3.27
C HIS A 24 -10.27 -20.13 -3.14
N GLU A 25 -11.35 -20.82 -3.51
CA GLU A 25 -12.72 -20.32 -3.58
C GLU A 25 -13.05 -19.36 -2.44
N ARG A 26 -13.50 -18.15 -2.81
CA ARG A 26 -14.00 -17.10 -1.93
C ARG A 26 -13.16 -16.94 -0.67
N ILE A 27 -12.13 -16.12 -0.77
CA ILE A 27 -11.63 -15.49 0.45
C ILE A 27 -12.80 -14.72 1.08
N SER A 28 -13.02 -14.91 2.38
CA SER A 28 -14.20 -14.39 3.08
C SER A 28 -14.23 -12.86 3.04
N GLY A 29 -15.08 -12.29 2.17
CA GLY A 29 -15.19 -10.84 1.94
C GLY A 29 -15.12 -10.41 0.47
N GLN A 30 -14.89 -11.36 -0.45
CA GLN A 30 -14.63 -11.08 -1.85
C GLN A 30 -15.76 -10.31 -2.53
N ARG A 31 -15.41 -9.14 -3.07
CA ARG A 31 -16.34 -8.30 -3.83
C ARG A 31 -16.55 -8.91 -5.21
N LEU A 32 -17.80 -9.17 -5.58
CA LEU A 32 -18.16 -9.51 -6.95
C LEU A 32 -18.35 -8.22 -7.74
N ARG A 33 -17.67 -8.10 -8.88
CA ARG A 33 -17.98 -7.07 -9.87
C ARG A 33 -18.87 -7.70 -10.94
N ARG A 34 -20.10 -7.21 -11.05
CA ARG A 34 -20.97 -7.50 -12.18
C ARG A 34 -20.62 -6.58 -13.34
N ALA A 35 -20.41 -7.15 -14.51
CA ALA A 35 -20.51 -6.46 -15.77
C ALA A 35 -21.83 -6.86 -16.45
N ILE A 36 -22.41 -5.94 -17.19
CA ILE A 36 -23.58 -6.19 -18.03
C ILE A 36 -23.10 -6.07 -19.46
N ASP A 37 -23.32 -7.11 -20.25
CA ASP A 37 -23.17 -7.03 -21.70
C ASP A 37 -24.25 -6.07 -22.25
N PRO A 38 -23.88 -4.92 -22.84
CA PRO A 38 -24.85 -3.93 -23.29
C PRO A 38 -25.68 -4.39 -24.50
N THR A 39 -25.23 -5.41 -25.22
CA THR A 39 -25.92 -5.95 -26.40
C THR A 39 -26.86 -7.08 -26.02
N SER A 40 -26.43 -8.02 -25.17
CA SER A 40 -27.24 -9.18 -24.79
C SER A 40 -28.04 -8.98 -23.50
N GLY A 41 -27.70 -7.97 -22.69
CA GLY A 41 -28.27 -7.77 -21.36
C GLY A 41 -27.83 -8.82 -20.32
N GLN A 42 -26.93 -9.74 -20.69
CA GLN A 42 -26.45 -10.77 -19.78
C GLN A 42 -25.50 -10.20 -18.73
N PHE A 43 -25.60 -10.73 -17.52
CA PHE A 43 -24.68 -10.42 -16.43
C PHE A 43 -23.50 -11.38 -16.45
N THR A 44 -22.28 -10.86 -16.42
CA THR A 44 -21.09 -11.62 -16.07
C THR A 44 -20.60 -11.19 -14.69
N GLU A 45 -20.42 -12.16 -13.80
CA GLU A 45 -19.80 -11.92 -12.50
C GLU A 45 -18.31 -12.20 -12.59
N HIS A 46 -17.49 -11.22 -12.20
CA HIS A 46 -16.05 -11.36 -12.07
C HIS A 46 -15.68 -11.18 -10.61
N LEU A 47 -14.80 -12.03 -10.09
CA LEU A 47 -14.19 -11.83 -8.78
C LEU A 47 -13.35 -10.53 -8.85
N ALA A 48 -13.75 -9.50 -8.12
CA ALA A 48 -13.02 -8.24 -8.06
C ALA A 48 -11.84 -8.36 -7.09
N SER A 49 -10.96 -7.36 -7.12
CA SER A 49 -9.86 -7.25 -6.16
C SER A 49 -10.38 -7.27 -4.73
N GLU A 50 -9.71 -7.98 -3.85
CA GLU A 50 -10.05 -8.02 -2.44
C GLU A 50 -8.80 -7.81 -1.60
N ARG A 51 -8.93 -6.96 -0.58
CA ARG A 51 -7.96 -6.88 0.51
C ARG A 51 -8.39 -7.85 1.59
N VAL A 52 -7.54 -8.82 1.85
CA VAL A 52 -7.69 -9.83 2.88
C VAL A 52 -6.61 -9.58 3.89
N ARG A 53 -6.97 -9.53 5.16
CA ARG A 53 -5.98 -9.50 6.22
C ARG A 53 -5.63 -10.92 6.61
N LEU A 54 -4.39 -11.33 6.36
CA LEU A 54 -3.86 -12.59 6.87
C LEU A 54 -3.01 -12.25 8.09
N ASP A 55 -3.53 -12.55 9.27
CA ASP A 55 -2.96 -12.18 10.57
C ASP A 55 -2.67 -10.66 10.65
N ASP A 56 -1.39 -10.29 10.62
CA ASP A 56 -0.89 -8.92 10.71
C ASP A 56 -0.55 -8.27 9.36
N ARG A 57 -0.94 -8.90 8.24
CA ARG A 57 -0.54 -8.51 6.88
C ARG A 57 -1.76 -8.19 6.03
N ASP A 58 -1.67 -7.14 5.21
CA ASP A 58 -2.75 -6.74 4.30
C ASP A 58 -2.48 -7.30 2.89
N LEU A 59 -3.02 -8.48 2.61
CA LEU A 59 -2.92 -9.13 1.30
C LEU A 59 -3.93 -8.48 0.33
N GLU A 60 -3.47 -7.81 -0.72
CA GLU A 60 -4.37 -7.30 -1.78
C GLU A 60 -4.33 -8.19 -3.03
N VAL A 61 -5.29 -9.11 -3.12
CA VAL A 61 -5.38 -10.04 -4.25
C VAL A 61 -6.11 -9.36 -5.42
N GLN A 62 -5.42 -9.09 -6.54
CA GLN A 62 -5.98 -8.44 -7.73
C GLN A 62 -6.26 -9.45 -8.88
N LEU A 63 -7.32 -10.25 -8.75
CA LEU A 63 -7.60 -11.35 -9.69
C LEU A 63 -8.18 -10.92 -11.05
N TRP A 64 -8.78 -9.74 -11.16
CA TRP A 64 -9.58 -9.38 -12.32
C TRP A 64 -8.82 -8.70 -13.47
N ARG A 65 -7.55 -8.31 -13.25
CA ARG A 65 -6.80 -7.49 -14.23
C ARG A 65 -5.91 -8.29 -15.18
N GLU A 66 -5.55 -9.52 -14.84
CA GLU A 66 -4.65 -10.33 -15.67
C GLU A 66 -5.20 -11.75 -15.87
N PRO A 67 -5.47 -12.18 -17.12
CA PRO A 67 -5.91 -13.54 -17.44
C PRO A 67 -4.96 -14.64 -16.95
N SER A 68 -3.69 -14.30 -16.73
CA SER A 68 -2.63 -15.17 -16.20
C SER A 68 -2.68 -15.38 -14.69
N GLY A 69 -3.54 -14.65 -13.97
CA GLY A 69 -3.63 -14.66 -12.51
C GLY A 69 -2.40 -14.02 -11.86
N VAL A 70 -2.49 -12.76 -11.47
CA VAL A 70 -1.44 -12.08 -10.69
C VAL A 70 -1.98 -11.69 -9.33
N VAL A 71 -1.23 -12.01 -8.29
CA VAL A 71 -1.54 -11.63 -6.91
C VAL A 71 -0.53 -10.59 -6.47
N ALA A 72 -1.02 -9.49 -5.91
CA ALA A 72 -0.21 -8.51 -5.23
C ALA A 72 -0.33 -8.70 -3.71
N MET A 73 0.67 -8.25 -2.97
CA MET A 73 0.62 -8.21 -1.51
C MET A 73 1.42 -7.02 -1.02
N GLU A 74 0.97 -6.42 0.07
CA GLU A 74 1.65 -5.31 0.72
C GLU A 74 1.73 -5.62 2.22
N PHE A 75 2.90 -5.46 2.82
CA PHE A 75 3.05 -5.76 4.23
C PHE A 75 4.18 -4.94 4.85
N SER A 76 4.01 -4.64 6.13
CA SER A 76 5.03 -4.01 6.94
C SER A 76 6.10 -5.04 7.32
N VAL A 77 7.36 -4.75 6.98
CA VAL A 77 8.49 -5.65 7.18
C VAL A 77 8.79 -5.84 8.68
N PRO A 78 8.94 -4.78 9.51
CA PRO A 78 9.23 -4.97 10.93
C PRO A 78 8.11 -5.75 11.63
N LYS A 79 6.84 -5.44 11.35
CA LYS A 79 5.70 -6.16 11.92
C LYS A 79 5.72 -7.64 11.54
N ALA A 80 6.02 -7.96 10.29
CA ALA A 80 6.02 -9.33 9.81
C ALA A 80 7.09 -10.19 10.48
N VAL A 81 8.25 -9.62 10.82
CA VAL A 81 9.39 -10.33 11.39
C VAL A 81 9.39 -10.30 12.92
N ARG A 82 9.02 -9.16 13.53
CA ARG A 82 9.15 -8.89 14.97
C ARG A 82 7.83 -8.75 15.71
N GLY A 83 6.72 -8.53 15.00
CA GLY A 83 5.40 -8.25 15.59
C GLY A 83 5.17 -6.79 16.00
N ASP A 84 6.13 -5.89 15.77
CA ASP A 84 5.99 -4.46 16.03
C ASP A 84 6.75 -3.59 15.00
N ASN A 85 6.38 -2.31 14.92
CA ASN A 85 6.92 -1.33 13.95
C ASN A 85 7.75 -0.22 14.61
N ARG A 86 8.33 -0.46 15.80
CA ARG A 86 9.05 0.59 16.53
C ARG A 86 10.39 0.95 15.89
N GLN A 87 10.97 0.02 15.14
CA GLN A 87 12.26 0.19 14.49
C GLN A 87 12.15 -0.31 13.05
N PRO A 88 12.73 0.40 12.08
CA PRO A 88 12.64 -0.01 10.69
C PRO A 88 13.49 -1.26 10.44
N ALA A 89 13.21 -1.97 9.34
CA ALA A 89 13.83 -3.26 9.06
C ALA A 89 15.08 -3.15 8.20
N GLY A 90 16.03 -4.07 8.40
CA GLY A 90 17.17 -4.25 7.52
C GLY A 90 16.82 -4.98 6.21
N VAL A 91 17.78 -5.06 5.30
CA VAL A 91 17.62 -5.79 4.03
C VAL A 91 17.40 -7.29 4.26
N GLU A 92 18.12 -7.89 5.21
CA GLU A 92 17.98 -9.32 5.54
C GLU A 92 16.57 -9.63 6.10
N GLU A 93 16.05 -8.75 6.96
CA GLU A 93 14.69 -8.87 7.48
C GLU A 93 13.64 -8.70 6.37
N ALA A 94 13.90 -7.83 5.39
CA ALA A 94 13.02 -7.69 4.23
C ALA A 94 12.95 -8.97 3.39
N VAL A 95 14.07 -9.64 3.14
CA VAL A 95 14.08 -10.93 2.43
C VAL A 95 13.28 -11.97 3.20
N LEU A 96 13.51 -12.08 4.51
CA LEU A 96 12.76 -12.99 5.38
C LEU A 96 11.26 -12.68 5.37
N ALA A 97 10.88 -11.40 5.45
CA ALA A 97 9.48 -10.99 5.43
C ALA A 97 8.77 -11.38 4.12
N VAL A 98 9.45 -11.26 2.97
CA VAL A 98 8.92 -11.72 1.67
C VAL A 98 8.67 -13.23 1.67
N GLN A 99 9.61 -14.03 2.17
CA GLN A 99 9.45 -15.48 2.27
C GLN A 99 8.29 -15.86 3.20
N MET A 100 8.21 -15.23 4.37
CA MET A 100 7.12 -15.45 5.32
C MET A 100 5.75 -15.02 4.74
N ALA A 101 5.70 -13.93 3.98
CA ALA A 101 4.49 -13.46 3.33
C ALA A 101 4.02 -14.39 2.22
N HIS A 102 4.94 -14.86 1.36
CA HIS A 102 4.66 -15.86 0.32
C HIS A 102 4.08 -17.14 0.93
N GLN A 103 4.74 -17.69 1.96
CA GLN A 103 4.32 -18.91 2.64
C GLN A 103 2.95 -18.77 3.33
N ALA A 104 2.69 -17.65 4.01
CA ALA A 104 1.39 -17.43 4.64
C ALA A 104 0.27 -17.29 3.60
N ALA A 105 0.55 -16.57 2.50
CA ALA A 105 -0.41 -16.42 1.40
C ALA A 105 -0.68 -17.74 0.67
N ALA A 106 0.23 -18.72 0.72
CA ALA A 106 0.05 -20.02 0.08
C ALA A 106 -1.17 -20.80 0.59
N THR A 107 -1.71 -20.45 1.77
CA THR A 107 -2.97 -21.01 2.28
C THR A 107 -4.19 -20.59 1.45
N ALA A 108 -4.14 -19.42 0.79
CA ALA A 108 -5.20 -18.86 -0.03
C ALA A 108 -4.85 -18.80 -1.53
N VAL A 109 -3.56 -18.78 -1.86
CA VAL A 109 -3.04 -18.52 -3.21
C VAL A 109 -2.18 -19.68 -3.68
N HIS A 110 -2.46 -20.24 -4.85
CA HIS A 110 -1.58 -21.21 -5.50
C HIS A 110 -0.53 -20.49 -6.33
N TRP A 111 0.60 -20.16 -5.70
CA TRP A 111 1.72 -19.52 -6.38
C TRP A 111 2.29 -20.41 -7.49
N ARG A 112 2.63 -19.79 -8.63
CA ARG A 112 3.35 -20.45 -9.74
C ARG A 112 4.84 -20.15 -9.72
N CYS A 113 5.33 -19.62 -8.61
CA CYS A 113 6.67 -19.10 -8.47
C CYS A 113 7.17 -19.25 -7.04
N GLU A 114 8.47 -19.35 -6.90
CA GLU A 114 9.18 -19.30 -5.62
C GLU A 114 9.24 -17.86 -5.09
N PRO A 115 9.45 -17.64 -3.78
CA PRO A 115 9.49 -16.31 -3.18
C PRO A 115 10.49 -15.35 -3.87
N GLU A 116 11.65 -15.85 -4.30
CA GLU A 116 12.71 -15.06 -4.95
C GLU A 116 12.33 -14.60 -6.36
N GLN A 117 11.27 -15.17 -6.93
CA GLN A 117 10.74 -14.82 -8.24
C GLN A 117 9.61 -13.79 -8.16
N LEU A 118 9.20 -13.40 -6.94
CA LEU A 118 8.26 -12.29 -6.75
C LEU A 118 8.89 -10.98 -7.20
N VAL A 119 8.08 -10.15 -7.86
CA VAL A 119 8.50 -8.84 -8.34
C VAL A 119 8.15 -7.80 -7.28
N ILE A 120 9.17 -7.12 -6.75
CA ILE A 120 8.97 -5.95 -5.89
C ILE A 120 8.42 -4.81 -6.73
N THR A 121 7.28 -4.25 -6.34
CA THR A 121 6.61 -3.14 -7.02
C THR A 121 6.74 -1.83 -6.26
N ARG A 122 6.89 -1.88 -4.94
CA ARG A 122 7.10 -0.70 -4.07
C ARG A 122 7.94 -1.07 -2.86
N ILE A 123 8.81 -0.15 -2.43
CA ILE A 123 9.53 -0.21 -1.17
C ILE A 123 9.36 1.15 -0.50
N ASP A 124 8.76 1.15 0.68
CA ASP A 124 8.64 2.34 1.51
C ASP A 124 9.77 2.31 2.55
N LEU A 125 10.64 3.33 2.49
CA LEU A 125 11.74 3.48 3.44
C LEU A 125 11.26 4.32 4.63
N ALA A 126 11.52 3.85 5.84
CA ALA A 126 11.37 4.67 7.03
C ALA A 126 12.43 5.78 7.00
N ARG A 127 12.04 6.95 6.52
CA ARG A 127 12.87 8.17 6.59
C ARG A 127 12.56 9.00 7.83
N ASP A 128 11.44 8.69 8.47
CA ASP A 128 10.85 9.56 9.48
C ASP A 128 11.76 9.65 10.72
N PHE A 129 12.08 10.88 11.10
CA PHE A 129 12.87 11.27 12.28
C PHE A 129 14.38 10.97 12.25
N THR A 130 14.92 10.44 11.15
CA THR A 130 16.38 10.31 11.01
C THR A 130 17.04 11.70 10.91
N GLY A 131 17.90 12.02 11.88
CA GLY A 131 18.56 13.34 11.98
C GLY A 131 17.79 14.40 12.76
N ILE A 132 16.64 14.06 13.35
CA ILE A 132 15.89 14.96 14.23
C ILE A 132 16.47 14.83 15.64
N GLY A 133 17.12 15.89 16.13
CA GLY A 133 17.81 15.87 17.42
C GLY A 133 16.90 15.62 18.62
N ASP A 134 15.60 15.90 18.48
CA ASP A 134 14.56 15.61 19.48
C ASP A 134 13.26 15.15 18.79
N PRO A 135 13.16 13.84 18.45
CA PRO A 135 12.00 13.28 17.79
C PRO A 135 10.73 13.38 18.65
N ARG A 136 10.87 13.20 19.97
CA ARG A 136 9.75 13.24 20.91
C ARG A 136 9.15 14.64 21.00
N GLY A 137 9.97 15.66 21.19
CA GLY A 137 9.49 17.04 21.19
C GLY A 137 8.94 17.49 19.84
N LEU A 138 9.42 16.92 18.72
CA LEU A 138 8.80 17.16 17.41
C LEU A 138 7.41 16.55 17.31
N ILE A 139 7.22 15.29 17.73
CA ILE A 139 5.90 14.64 17.74
C ILE A 139 4.94 15.41 18.65
N ASP A 140 5.39 15.80 19.85
CA ASP A 140 4.58 16.60 20.78
C ASP A 140 4.19 17.94 20.14
N ARG A 141 5.09 18.63 19.43
CA ARG A 141 4.76 19.85 18.68
C ARG A 141 3.75 19.59 17.55
N LEU A 142 3.94 18.53 16.76
CA LEU A 142 3.04 18.15 15.66
C LEU A 142 1.64 17.79 16.15
N ALA A 143 1.52 17.18 17.33
CA ALA A 143 0.23 16.86 17.94
C ALA A 143 -0.61 18.11 18.28
N HIS A 144 0.05 19.26 18.46
CA HIS A 144 -0.61 20.56 18.71
C HIS A 144 -0.79 21.40 17.44
N VAL A 145 -0.27 20.97 16.28
CA VAL A 145 -0.57 21.59 14.99
C VAL A 145 -1.95 21.10 14.55
N PRO A 146 -2.95 21.98 14.38
CA PRO A 146 -4.27 21.56 13.92
C PRO A 146 -4.11 20.86 12.57
N PRO A 147 -4.74 19.70 12.33
CA PRO A 147 -4.68 19.06 11.04
C PRO A 147 -5.33 20.01 10.03
N ASN A 148 -4.51 20.66 9.20
CA ASN A 148 -5.00 21.32 8.00
C ASN A 148 -5.54 20.20 7.12
N ARG A 149 -6.86 19.96 7.23
CA ARG A 149 -7.54 18.93 6.45
C ARG A 149 -7.22 19.19 4.99
N MET A 150 -6.46 18.31 4.35
CA MET A 150 -6.36 18.27 2.90
C MET A 150 -7.78 18.26 2.34
N ARG A 151 -8.19 19.36 1.72
CA ARG A 151 -9.48 19.44 1.04
C ARG A 151 -9.24 18.96 -0.39
N THR A 152 -9.67 17.75 -0.70
CA THR A 152 -9.78 17.31 -2.09
C THR A 152 -10.81 18.23 -2.79
N ARG A 153 -10.34 19.13 -3.65
CA ARG A 153 -11.21 19.90 -4.53
C ARG A 153 -11.49 19.08 -5.79
N THR A 154 -12.73 18.63 -5.93
CA THR A 154 -13.19 17.98 -7.15
C THR A 154 -13.46 19.03 -8.22
N TYR A 155 -12.63 19.07 -9.26
CA TYR A 155 -12.93 19.88 -10.45
C TYR A 155 -13.79 19.07 -11.41
N LEU A 156 -15.06 19.47 -11.56
CA LEU A 156 -15.92 18.97 -12.63
C LEU A 156 -15.48 19.62 -13.94
N VAL A 157 -14.72 18.89 -14.75
CA VAL A 157 -14.40 19.32 -16.11
C VAL A 157 -15.62 19.02 -16.99
N ASN A 158 -16.53 20.00 -17.10
CA ASN A 158 -17.58 19.96 -18.11
C ASN A 158 -16.98 20.29 -19.48
N ARG A 159 -16.42 19.27 -20.15
CA ARG A 159 -16.13 19.37 -21.59
C ARG A 159 -17.44 19.17 -22.36
N PRO A 160 -17.88 20.14 -23.18
CA PRO A 160 -19.03 19.92 -24.05
C PRO A 160 -18.69 18.80 -25.05
N GLY A 161 -19.36 17.66 -24.92
CA GLY A 161 -19.26 16.53 -25.85
C GLY A 161 -18.39 15.34 -25.41
N SER A 162 -17.75 15.35 -24.24
CA SER A 162 -17.02 14.17 -23.73
C SER A 162 -17.61 13.69 -22.41
N GLY A 163 -18.03 12.42 -22.36
CA GLY A 163 -18.48 11.76 -21.12
C GLY A 163 -17.52 12.03 -19.97
N GLY A 164 -18.08 12.52 -18.85
CA GLY A 164 -17.33 13.14 -17.76
C GLY A 164 -16.25 12.24 -17.16
N GLY A 165 -15.00 12.67 -17.30
CA GLY A 165 -13.87 12.19 -16.52
C GLY A 165 -13.44 13.27 -15.53
N SER A 166 -13.43 12.95 -14.24
CA SER A 166 -12.86 13.80 -13.19
C SER A 166 -11.34 13.60 -13.15
N GLN A 167 -10.58 14.69 -13.28
CA GLN A 167 -9.17 14.73 -12.94
C GLN A 167 -9.00 15.47 -11.60
N SER A 168 -8.19 14.90 -10.71
CA SER A 168 -7.79 15.55 -9.46
C SER A 168 -6.35 16.04 -9.63
N MET A 169 -6.10 17.30 -9.29
CA MET A 169 -4.77 17.90 -9.26
C MET A 169 -4.52 18.35 -7.81
N GLU A 170 -3.33 18.05 -7.30
CA GLU A 170 -2.92 18.45 -5.95
C GLU A 170 -2.42 19.90 -6.01
N ASP A 171 -3.03 20.78 -5.21
CA ASP A 171 -2.69 22.20 -5.16
C ASP A 171 -2.10 22.49 -3.77
N GLU A 172 -0.80 22.77 -3.72
CA GLU A 172 -0.09 23.14 -2.49
C GLU A 172 -0.39 24.59 -2.15
N SER A 173 -1.39 24.82 -1.28
CA SER A 173 -1.67 26.16 -0.78
C SER A 173 -0.60 26.58 0.23
N HIS A 174 0.33 27.42 -0.18
CA HIS A 174 1.24 28.12 0.73
C HIS A 174 0.45 29.07 1.66
N GLY A 175 0.28 28.65 2.91
CA GLY A 175 -0.31 29.48 3.96
C GLY A 175 0.67 30.56 4.42
N SER A 176 0.46 31.79 3.96
CA SER A 176 1.11 33.00 4.47
C SER A 176 0.82 33.14 5.96
N THR A 177 1.85 33.02 6.81
CA THR A 177 1.70 33.26 8.25
C THR A 177 1.74 34.77 8.50
N GLN A 178 0.64 35.30 9.02
CA GLN A 178 0.43 36.70 9.36
C GLN A 178 1.20 37.03 10.65
N GLU A 179 1.98 38.12 10.65
CA GLU A 179 2.68 38.63 11.84
C GLU A 179 1.67 39.08 12.91
N VAL A 180 1.93 38.69 14.17
CA VAL A 180 1.19 39.15 15.36
C VAL A 180 1.97 40.32 15.97
N PRO A 181 1.37 41.52 16.11
CA PRO A 181 2.02 42.62 16.80
C PRO A 181 1.94 42.44 18.32
N ARG A 182 2.98 42.95 18.99
CA ARG A 182 3.31 42.79 20.41
C ARG A 182 2.24 43.28 21.39
#